data_AF-A0A3P7KS84-F1
#
_entry.id   AF-A0A3P7KS84-F1
#
_cell.length_a   1.000
_cell.length_b   1.000
_cell.length_c   1.000
_cell.angle_alpha   90.00
_cell.angle_beta   90.00
_cell.angle_gamma   90.00
#
_symmetry.space_group_name_H-M   'P 1'
#
loop_
_entity.id
_entity.type
_entity.pdbx_description
1 polymer ?
#
loop_
_entity_poly.entity_id
_entity_poly.type
_entity_poly.pdbx_seq_one_letter_code
_entity_poly.pdbx_strand_id
1 'polypeptide(L)' 'MGKIRRKNLKSDESLTCQVPSHAVIKNEASGWDFGGDDAEVPITLVRDDGVIYSTPMMFSYKTLKVQQRQPRYGESFN' A
#
# COMPACT_ATOMS: atom_id res chain seq x y z
N MET A 1 -10.61 -0.38 -12.14
CA MET A 1 -10.77 0.57 -11.02
C MET A 1 -10.68 -0.25 -9.74
N GLY A 2 -9.52 -0.23 -9.09
CA GLY A 2 -9.30 -0.98 -7.86
C GLY A 2 -10.17 -0.41 -6.75
N LYS A 3 -11.20 -1.15 -6.36
CA LYS A 3 -12.13 -0.73 -5.32
C LYS A 3 -11.60 -1.27 -4.00
N ILE A 4 -11.34 -0.41 -3.02
CA ILE A 4 -11.17 -0.83 -1.63
C ILE A 4 -12.51 -1.46 -1.21
N ARG A 5 -12.59 -2.79 -1.23
CA ARG A 5 -13.89 -3.48 -1.25
C ARG A 5 -14.61 -3.60 0.09
N ARG A 6 -14.04 -3.14 1.22
CA ARG A 6 -14.74 -3.18 2.52
C ARG A 6 -14.31 -2.02 3.42
N LYS A 7 -15.21 -1.06 3.61
CA LYS A 7 -15.13 -0.05 4.67
C LYS A 7 -16.04 -0.47 5.82
N ASN A 8 -15.55 -0.34 7.05
CA ASN A 8 -16.38 -0.38 8.26
C ASN A 8 -16.58 1.07 8.72
N LEU A 9 -17.82 1.54 8.71
CA LEU A 9 -18.22 2.82 9.31
C LEU A 9 -18.30 2.63 10.82
N LYS A 10 -17.52 3.41 11.57
CA LYS A 10 -17.54 3.38 13.05
C LYS A 10 -18.30 4.57 13.62
N SER A 11 -18.17 5.73 12.99
CA SER A 11 -18.91 6.97 13.27
C SER A 11 -18.84 7.90 12.05
N ASP A 12 -19.53 9.04 12.07
CA ASP A 12 -19.46 10.05 11.00
C ASP A 12 -18.02 10.55 10.75
N GLU A 13 -17.21 10.58 11.81
CA GLU A 13 -15.83 11.04 11.79
C GLU A 13 -14.80 9.91 11.62
N SER A 14 -15.24 8.64 11.55
CA SER A 14 -14.33 7.50 11.58
C SER A 14 -14.71 6.38 10.62
N LEU A 15 -13.80 6.13 9.67
CA LEU A 15 -13.85 5.03 8.72
C LEU A 15 -12.62 4.16 8.90
N THR A 16 -12.81 2.84 8.85
CA THR A 16 -11.69 1.88 8.78
C THR A 16 -11.87 0.99 7.56
N CYS A 17 -10.76 0.47 7.03
CA CYS A 17 -10.78 -0.49 5.92
C CYS A 17 -9.61 -1.46 6.03
N GLN A 18 -9.74 -2.60 5.36
CA GLN A 18 -8.61 -3.49 5.19
C GLN A 18 -7.72 -2.96 4.06
N VAL A 19 -6.44 -2.79 4.34
CA VAL A 19 -5.43 -2.46 3.34
C VAL A 19 -5.30 -3.66 2.38
N PRO A 20 -5.48 -3.47 1.06
CA PRO A 20 -5.31 -4.55 0.11
C PRO A 20 -3.84 -5.00 0.04
N SER A 21 -3.59 -6.22 -0.45
CA SER A 21 -2.22 -6.67 -0.61
C SER A 21 -1.52 -5.92 -1.75
N HIS A 22 -0.20 -5.75 -1.63
CA HIS A 22 0.60 -5.08 -2.65
C HIS A 22 0.48 -5.78 -4.03
N ALA A 23 0.33 -7.10 -4.06
CA ALA A 23 0.14 -7.86 -5.28
C ALA A 23 -1.17 -7.49 -6.03
N VAL A 24 -2.25 -7.22 -5.30
CA VAL A 24 -3.52 -6.76 -5.91
C VAL A 24 -3.34 -5.38 -6.53
N ILE A 25 -2.66 -4.47 -5.82
CA ILE A 25 -2.34 -3.15 -6.35
C ILE A 25 -1.50 -3.26 -7.61
N LYS A 26 -0.39 -4.02 -7.60
CA LYS A 26 0.46 -4.20 -8.79
C LYS A 26 -0.30 -4.77 -10.00
N ASN A 27 -1.24 -5.69 -9.78
CA ASN A 27 -2.03 -6.29 -10.85
C ASN A 27 -3.10 -5.31 -11.40
N GLU A 28 -3.89 -4.68 -10.51
CA GLU A 28 -4.93 -3.73 -10.92
C GLU A 28 -4.37 -2.42 -11.47
N ALA A 29 -3.15 -2.06 -11.07
CA ALA A 29 -2.38 -0.93 -11.54
C ALA A 29 -1.60 -1.22 -12.84
N SER A 30 -1.91 -2.30 -13.56
CA SER A 30 -1.29 -2.57 -14.88
C SER A 30 -1.41 -1.33 -15.78
N GLY A 31 -0.28 -0.67 -16.04
CA GLY A 31 -0.20 0.59 -16.81
C GLY A 31 -0.10 1.88 -15.97
N TRP A 32 0.00 1.79 -14.64
CA TRP A 32 0.12 2.93 -13.71
C TRP A 32 1.49 2.91 -13.04
N ASP A 33 1.98 4.08 -12.63
CA ASP A 33 3.32 4.27 -12.04
C ASP A 33 3.47 3.68 -10.61
N PHE A 34 2.44 3.02 -10.09
CA PHE A 34 2.40 2.42 -8.76
C PHE A 34 2.86 0.95 -8.74
N GLY A 35 3.50 0.47 -9.81
CA GLY A 35 3.95 -0.92 -9.94
C GLY A 35 5.25 -1.27 -9.19
N GLY A 36 5.93 -0.27 -8.61
CA GLY A 36 7.21 -0.44 -7.92
C GLY A 36 7.12 -1.19 -6.59
N ASP A 37 8.26 -1.61 -6.04
CA ASP A 37 8.32 -2.27 -4.71
C ASP A 37 8.02 -1.33 -3.54
N ASP A 38 8.15 -0.02 -3.78
CA ASP A 38 7.83 1.06 -2.87
C ASP A 38 6.72 1.95 -3.50
N ALA A 39 5.52 1.37 -3.64
CA ALA A 39 4.38 2.05 -4.26
C ALA A 39 3.71 3.02 -3.29
N GLU A 40 3.44 4.26 -3.74
CA GLU A 40 2.60 5.21 -3.01
C GLU A 40 1.30 5.45 -3.76
N VAL A 41 0.16 5.13 -3.15
CA VAL A 41 -1.16 5.24 -3.78
C VAL A 41 -2.02 6.29 -3.10
N PRO A 42 -2.81 7.09 -3.86
CA PRO A 42 -3.69 8.09 -3.26
C PRO A 42 -4.87 7.44 -2.52
N ILE A 43 -5.28 8.06 -1.40
CA ILE A 43 -6.47 7.66 -0.67
C ILE A 43 -7.67 8.47 -1.18
N THR A 44 -8.72 7.79 -1.61
CA THR A 44 -9.97 8.42 -2.07
C THR A 44 -11.18 7.87 -1.34
N LEU A 45 -12.18 8.71 -1.11
CA LEU A 45 -13.50 8.27 -0.68
C LEU A 45 -14.40 8.18 -1.92
N VAL A 46 -14.99 7.01 -2.14
CA VAL A 46 -15.93 6.79 -3.25
C VAL A 46 -17.28 6.51 -2.65
N ARG A 47 -18.29 7.28 -3.06
CA ARG A 47 -19.69 7.05 -2.69
C ARG A 47 -20.31 5.98 -3.60
N ASP A 48 -21.40 5.38 -3.17
CA ASP A 48 -22.09 4.31 -3.90
C ASP A 48 -22.60 4.74 -5.28
N ASP A 49 -22.99 6.00 -5.44
CA ASP A 49 -23.36 6.59 -6.72
C ASP A 49 -22.17 6.93 -7.65
N GLY A 50 -20.95 6.63 -7.22
CA GLY A 50 -19.74 6.79 -8.04
C GLY A 50 -19.05 8.14 -7.90
N VAL A 51 -19.54 9.06 -7.05
CA VAL A 51 -18.82 10.31 -6.76
C VAL A 51 -17.50 10.01 -6.03
N ILE A 52 -16.42 10.63 -6.48
CA ILE A 52 -15.06 10.48 -5.94
C ILE A 52 -14.68 11.76 -5.20
N TYR A 53 -14.31 11.62 -3.93
CA TYR A 53 -13.71 12.67 -3.12
C TYR A 53 -12.22 12.35 -2.95
N SER A 54 -11.38 13.12 -3.63
CA SER A 54 -9.92 13.07 -3.45
C SER A 54 -9.55 13.59 -2.06
N THR A 55 -8.62 12.90 -1.41
CA THR A 55 -8.02 13.38 -0.17
C THR A 55 -6.57 13.78 -0.43
N PRO A 56 -5.95 14.64 0.38
CA PRO A 56 -4.53 14.97 0.26
C PRO A 56 -3.60 13.85 0.77
N MET A 57 -4.15 12.68 1.15
CA MET A 57 -3.39 11.61 1.79
C MET A 57 -2.92 10.55 0.79
N MET A 58 -1.72 10.03 1.03
CA MET A 58 -1.12 8.91 0.31
C MET A 58 -0.90 7.73 1.26
N PHE A 59 -1.00 6.50 0.74
CA PHE A 59 -0.64 5.27 1.44
C PHE A 59 0.58 4.65 0.77
N SER A 60 1.65 4.44 1.53
CA SER A 60 2.90 3.86 1.02
C SER A 60 3.02 2.39 1.39
N TYR A 61 3.19 1.52 0.39
CA TYR A 61 3.69 0.16 0.59
C TYR A 61 5.20 0.24 0.73
N LYS A 62 5.74 -0.11 1.91
CA LYS A 62 7.18 -0.18 2.13
C LYS A 62 7.61 -1.63 2.24
N THR A 63 8.56 -2.04 1.42
CA THR A 63 9.18 -3.36 1.57
C THR A 63 10.31 -3.26 2.58
N LEU A 64 10.25 -4.05 3.66
CA LEU A 64 11.38 -4.19 4.57
C LEU A 64 12.50 -4.94 3.85
N LYS A 65 13.44 -4.20 3.24
CA LYS A 65 14.70 -4.80 2.79
C LYS A 65 15.51 -5.13 4.04
N VAL A 66 15.46 -6.38 4.49
CA VAL A 66 16.43 -6.88 5.47
C VAL A 66 17.78 -6.76 4.79
N GLN A 67 18.57 -5.78 5.22
CA GLN A 67 19.95 -5.62 4.77
C GLN A 67 20.71 -6.85 5.29
N GLN A 68 20.79 -7.91 4.48
CA GLN A 68 21.72 -9.00 4.74
C GLN A 68 23.11 -8.37 4.72
N ARG A 69 23.65 -8.07 5.90
CA ARG A 69 25.08 -7.86 6.05
C ARG A 69 25.72 -9.11 5.47
N GLN A 70 26.48 -8.95 4.38
CA GLN A 70 27.34 -10.02 3.90
C GLN A 70 28.15 -10.53 5.09
N PRO A 71 28.13 -11.84 5.39
CA PRO A 71 29.08 -12.37 6.36
C PRO A 71 30.48 -12.02 5.86
N ARG A 72 31.23 -11.22 6.61
CA ARG A 72 32.65 -11.06 6.36
C ARG A 72 33.28 -12.42 6.65
N TYR A 73 33.60 -13.16 5.60
CA TYR A 73 34.39 -14.36 5.71
C TYR A 73 35.79 -13.95 6.21
N GLY A 74 36.08 -14.12 7.51
CA GLY A 74 37.39 -13.75 8.04
C GLY A 74 37.57 -13.57 9.54
N GLU A 75 36.69 -14.03 10.42
CA GLU A 75 37.04 -14.19 11.84
C GLU A 75 37.59 -15.58 12.10
N SER A 76 38.90 -15.71 11.90
CA SER A 76 39.69 -16.83 12.41
C SER A 76 39.74 -16.71 13.94
N PHE A 77 39.11 -17.64 14.65
CA PHE A 77 39.30 -17.80 16.09
C PHE A 77 40.75 -18.29 16.33
N ASN A 78 41.55 -17.49 17.04
CA ASN A 78 42.77 -17.94 17.71
C ASN A 78 42.48 -18.00 19.20
#